data_AF-A0A956Z0J2-F1
#
_entry.id   AF-A0A956Z0J2-F1
#
_cell.length_a   1.000
_cell.length_b   1.000
_cell.length_c   1.000
_cell.angle_alpha   90.00
_cell.angle_beta   90.00
_cell.angle_gamma   90.00
#
_symmetry.space_group_name_H-M   'P 1'
#
loop_
_entity.id
_entity.type
_entity.pdbx_description
1 polymer ?
#
loop_
_entity_poly.entity_id
_entity_poly.type
_entity_poly.pdbx_seq_one_letter_code
_entity_poly.pdbx_strand_id
1 'polypeptide(L)'
;MIHNPQTGDATSNQRHAQNVTPVAMDEIQTLYAINQQLSSAEDIGAIVRVLQSTIAVDADSLLHVALERLNNTIALQYALTLDDTTIPARKLDIPFNNIANQPQTIDFIEESGNREDSLSALVTRHGGQSHIVIPLIDQGRASDFILVVYKSARTFAPATRQLFEFFAREANIVAQNQSLLRESQSGNAHFERQLKVLETLNLLANSIGVDTNEQDIMLVTMQTLVEATGADHAGIVLIDADGKAASVMSEYPDQGAIGIDIDV
;
A
#
# COMPACT_ATOMS: atom_id res chain seq x y z
N MET A 1 42.43 42.26 40.92
CA MET A 1 41.09 42.63 41.43
C MET A 1 40.09 42.34 40.33
N ILE A 2 39.24 41.35 40.55
CA ILE A 2 38.20 40.89 39.63
C ILE A 2 36.96 41.73 39.92
N HIS A 3 36.37 42.35 38.89
CA HIS A 3 35.06 43.01 38.99
C HIS A 3 34.21 42.58 37.80
N ASN A 4 33.18 41.79 38.11
CA ASN A 4 31.97 41.61 37.31
C ASN A 4 30.93 42.59 37.90
N PRO A 5 30.08 43.28 37.10
CA PRO A 5 28.79 42.72 36.68
C PRO A 5 28.38 43.23 35.26
N GLN A 6 27.38 42.72 34.53
CA GLN A 6 25.96 42.62 34.85
C GLN A 6 25.26 41.68 33.86
N THR A 7 24.39 40.87 34.43
CA THR A 7 23.36 40.03 33.84
C THR A 7 22.18 40.86 33.31
N GLY A 8 22.01 40.89 31.99
CA GLY A 8 20.72 41.03 31.30
C GLY A 8 20.86 40.11 30.08
N ASP A 9 20.06 39.08 29.86
CA ASP A 9 18.67 39.24 29.43
C ASP A 9 18.01 37.84 29.36
N ALA A 10 17.92 37.13 30.49
CA ALA A 10 17.31 35.79 30.54
C ALA A 10 15.80 35.83 30.87
N THR A 11 15.30 36.95 31.40
CA THR A 11 13.91 37.10 31.85
C THR A 11 12.95 37.59 30.79
N SER A 12 13.43 38.11 29.64
CA SER A 12 12.56 38.56 28.54
C SER A 12 12.09 37.39 27.64
N ASN A 13 12.94 36.39 27.45
CA ASN A 13 12.61 35.22 26.62
C ASN A 13 11.75 34.15 27.31
N GLN A 14 11.56 34.20 28.63
CA GLN A 14 10.67 33.27 29.34
C GLN A 14 9.21 33.75 29.44
N ARG A 15 8.91 35.02 29.14
CA ARG A 15 7.55 35.57 29.27
C ARG A 15 6.62 35.31 28.09
N HIS A 16 7.15 34.84 26.95
CA HIS A 16 6.34 34.48 25.77
C HIS A 16 5.85 33.02 25.78
N ALA A 17 6.28 32.21 26.76
CA ALA A 17 5.99 30.76 26.79
C ALA A 17 4.76 30.36 27.64
N GLN A 18 3.95 31.29 28.15
CA GLN A 18 3.00 30.98 29.24
C GLN A 18 1.54 31.39 29.07
N ASN A 19 1.06 31.74 27.86
CA ASN A 19 -0.38 32.01 27.65
C ASN A 19 -0.98 31.12 26.54
N VAL A 20 -0.73 29.81 26.60
CA VAL A 20 -1.58 28.86 25.87
C VAL A 20 -2.87 28.73 26.68
N THR A 21 -4.00 29.18 26.12
CA THR A 21 -5.30 29.04 26.78
C THR A 21 -5.67 27.56 26.92
N PRO A 22 -6.46 27.16 27.93
CA PRO A 22 -6.88 25.75 28.07
C PRO A 22 -7.52 25.17 26.81
N VAL A 23 -8.25 26.00 26.04
CA VAL A 23 -8.86 25.64 24.75
C VAL A 23 -7.81 25.38 23.67
N ALA A 24 -6.78 26.23 23.56
CA ALA A 24 -5.69 26.03 22.60
C ALA A 24 -4.84 24.79 22.96
N MET A 25 -4.70 24.47 24.24
CA MET A 25 -3.98 23.28 24.69
C MET A 25 -4.73 21.99 24.34
N ASP A 26 -6.06 21.99 24.52
CA ASP A 26 -6.95 20.87 24.17
C ASP A 26 -6.96 20.61 22.65
N GLU A 27 -6.99 21.68 21.85
CA GLU A 27 -6.88 21.61 20.40
C GLU A 27 -5.53 21.03 19.95
N ILE A 28 -4.42 21.51 20.52
CA ILE A 28 -3.07 20.97 20.23
C ILE A 28 -2.97 19.49 20.60
N GLN A 29 -3.53 19.08 21.74
CA GLN A 29 -3.52 17.68 22.16
C GLN A 29 -4.33 16.80 21.22
N THR A 30 -5.49 17.29 20.76
CA THR A 30 -6.33 16.59 19.78
C THR A 30 -5.60 16.39 18.46
N LEU A 31 -4.98 17.44 17.91
CA LEU A 31 -4.21 17.36 16.67
C LEU A 31 -2.98 16.46 16.79
N TYR A 32 -2.29 16.49 17.94
CA TYR A 32 -1.17 15.60 18.22
C TYR A 32 -1.60 14.13 18.29
N ALA A 33 -2.70 13.84 18.99
CA ALA A 33 -3.22 12.48 19.09
C ALA A 33 -3.61 11.91 17.72
N ILE A 34 -4.27 12.73 16.87
CA ILE A 34 -4.60 12.38 15.49
C ILE A 34 -3.33 12.09 14.69
N ASN A 35 -2.34 13.00 14.72
CA ASN A 35 -1.08 12.82 13.99
C ASN A 35 -0.33 11.55 14.43
N GLN A 36 -0.28 11.27 15.73
CA GLN A 36 0.37 10.09 16.28
C GLN A 36 -0.31 8.79 15.80
N GLN A 37 -1.63 8.70 15.92
CA GLN A 37 -2.38 7.52 15.46
C GLN A 37 -2.26 7.34 13.96
N LEU A 38 -2.36 8.42 13.20
CA LEU A 38 -2.29 8.39 11.75
C LEU A 38 -0.90 8.01 11.25
N SER A 39 0.17 8.47 11.90
CA SER A 39 1.55 8.09 11.56
C SER A 39 1.84 6.59 11.74
N SER A 40 1.05 5.91 12.57
CA SER A 40 1.14 4.45 12.76
C SER A 40 0.28 3.65 11.77
N ALA A 41 -0.47 4.30 10.89
CA ALA A 41 -1.32 3.61 9.93
C ALA A 41 -0.48 2.92 8.85
N GLU A 42 -0.65 1.60 8.74
CA GLU A 42 0.07 0.73 7.79
C GLU A 42 -0.63 0.61 6.43
N ASP A 43 -1.92 0.93 6.37
CA ASP A 43 -2.72 0.90 5.14
C ASP A 43 -3.80 2.00 5.13
N ILE A 44 -4.46 2.16 3.97
CA ILE A 44 -5.55 3.14 3.83
C ILE A 44 -6.73 2.80 4.74
N GLY A 45 -6.97 1.52 5.03
CA GLY A 45 -8.01 1.09 5.97
C GLY A 45 -7.75 1.60 7.39
N ALA A 46 -6.50 1.62 7.83
CA ALA A 46 -6.09 2.17 9.11
C ALA A 46 -6.28 3.68 9.15
N ILE A 47 -5.96 4.40 8.08
CA ILE A 47 -6.28 5.84 7.93
C ILE A 47 -7.79 6.07 8.12
N VAL A 48 -8.64 5.28 7.46
CA VAL A 48 -10.10 5.38 7.57
C VAL A 48 -10.58 5.10 9.01
N ARG A 49 -10.01 4.10 9.70
CA ARG A 49 -10.34 3.80 11.11
C ARG A 49 -9.94 4.93 12.06
N VAL A 50 -8.77 5.55 11.85
CA VAL A 50 -8.38 6.75 12.62
C VAL A 50 -9.38 7.87 12.38
N LEU A 51 -9.78 8.12 11.13
CA LEU A 51 -10.77 9.14 10.80
C LEU A 51 -12.10 8.90 11.53
N GLN A 52 -12.60 7.67 11.48
CA GLN A 52 -13.85 7.25 12.13
C GLN A 52 -13.81 7.43 13.65
N SER A 53 -12.69 7.09 14.29
CA SER A 53 -12.57 7.11 15.76
C SER A 53 -12.22 8.47 16.36
N THR A 54 -11.79 9.44 15.54
CA THR A 54 -11.30 10.74 16.04
C THR A 54 -12.15 11.93 15.59
N ILE A 55 -12.41 12.08 14.30
CA ILE A 55 -13.05 13.27 13.73
C ILE A 55 -14.48 12.94 13.25
N ALA A 56 -14.62 11.84 12.53
CA ALA A 56 -15.86 11.40 11.89
C ALA A 56 -16.67 10.45 12.79
N VAL A 57 -16.66 10.68 14.10
CA VAL A 57 -17.33 9.82 15.10
C VAL A 57 -18.85 9.80 14.92
N ASP A 58 -19.41 10.89 14.38
CA ASP A 58 -20.83 11.04 14.11
C ASP A 58 -21.23 10.69 12.66
N ALA A 59 -20.29 10.14 11.87
CA ALA A 59 -20.58 9.72 10.50
C ALA A 59 -21.42 8.44 10.46
N ASP A 60 -22.39 8.38 9.54
CA ASP A 60 -23.21 7.18 9.33
C ASP A 60 -22.40 6.07 8.65
N SER A 61 -21.46 6.44 7.79
CA SER A 61 -20.54 5.50 7.15
C SER A 61 -19.31 6.20 6.56
N LEU A 62 -18.25 5.41 6.39
CA LEU A 62 -17.07 5.83 5.63
C LEU A 62 -16.90 4.90 4.43
N LEU A 63 -16.65 5.49 3.26
CA LEU A 63 -16.32 4.74 2.04
C LEU A 63 -14.87 5.05 1.66
N HIS A 64 -14.05 4.03 1.48
CA HIS A 64 -12.79 4.17 0.76
C HIS A 64 -13.02 3.77 -0.68
N VAL A 65 -12.73 4.67 -1.62
CA VAL A 65 -12.89 4.47 -3.06
C VAL A 65 -11.50 4.51 -3.70
N ALA A 66 -11.04 3.37 -4.21
CA ALA A 66 -9.80 3.26 -4.97
C ALA A 66 -10.07 3.39 -6.47
N LEU A 67 -9.24 4.19 -7.15
CA LEU A 67 -9.24 4.31 -8.62
C LEU A 67 -8.32 3.25 -9.22
N GLU A 68 -8.88 2.20 -9.81
CA GLU A 68 -8.09 1.19 -10.52
C GLU A 68 -8.08 1.51 -12.02
N ARG A 69 -6.90 1.83 -12.56
CA ARG A 69 -6.74 2.09 -14.00
C ARG A 69 -6.55 0.77 -14.73
N LEU A 70 -7.60 0.29 -15.40
CA LEU A 70 -7.57 -0.89 -16.24
C LEU A 70 -7.54 -0.45 -17.72
N ASN A 71 -6.35 -0.51 -18.32
CA ASN A 71 -6.08 -0.08 -19.69
C ASN A 71 -6.55 1.37 -19.95
N ASN A 72 -7.76 1.53 -20.49
CA ASN A 72 -8.36 2.79 -20.94
C ASN A 72 -9.61 3.20 -20.13
N THR A 73 -9.94 2.46 -19.07
CA THR A 73 -11.10 2.67 -18.21
C THR A 73 -10.68 2.69 -16.75
N ILE A 74 -11.33 3.53 -15.96
CA ILE A 74 -11.18 3.51 -14.50
C ILE A 74 -12.30 2.68 -13.93
N ALA A 75 -11.94 1.60 -13.22
CA ALA A 75 -12.86 0.90 -12.36
C ALA A 75 -12.74 1.49 -10.95
N LEU A 76 -13.88 1.73 -10.31
CA LEU A 76 -13.89 2.06 -8.89
C LEU A 76 -14.04 0.77 -8.09
N GLN A 77 -13.19 0.62 -7.09
CA GLN A 77 -13.45 -0.33 -6.01
C GLN A 77 -13.74 0.47 -4.76
N TYR A 78 -14.75 0.07 -3.98
CA TYR A 78 -14.98 0.71 -2.70
C TYR A 78 -15.16 -0.28 -1.56
N ALA A 79 -14.52 0.01 -0.44
CA ALA A 79 -14.75 -0.63 0.85
C ALA A 79 -15.65 0.27 1.71
N LEU A 80 -16.59 -0.33 2.42
CA LEU A 80 -17.53 0.37 3.30
C LEU A 80 -17.18 0.04 4.75
N THR A 81 -16.94 1.05 5.57
CA THR A 81 -16.72 0.89 7.00
C THR A 81 -17.94 1.42 7.77
N LEU A 82 -18.48 0.57 8.65
CA LEU A 82 -19.62 0.81 9.54
C LEU A 82 -19.25 0.28 10.93
N ASP A 83 -19.29 1.09 11.98
CA ASP A 83 -19.09 0.67 13.37
C ASP A 83 -17.96 -0.38 13.55
N ASP A 84 -16.73 -0.01 13.17
CA ASP A 84 -15.50 -0.84 13.15
C ASP A 84 -15.48 -2.03 12.18
N THR A 85 -16.55 -2.30 11.44
CA THR A 85 -16.64 -3.37 10.46
C THR A 85 -16.37 -2.85 9.06
N THR A 86 -15.29 -3.30 8.42
CA THR A 86 -15.00 -3.02 7.01
C THR A 86 -15.55 -4.13 6.12
N ILE A 87 -16.50 -3.78 5.26
CA ILE A 87 -17.02 -4.64 4.20
C ILE A 87 -16.04 -4.60 3.01
N PRO A 88 -15.63 -5.77 2.46
CA PRO A 88 -14.63 -5.86 1.41
C PRO A 88 -14.96 -5.05 0.16
N ALA A 89 -13.89 -4.69 -0.56
CA ALA A 89 -13.94 -3.87 -1.75
C ALA A 89 -14.86 -4.47 -2.83
N ARG A 90 -15.88 -3.71 -3.27
CA ARG A 90 -16.77 -4.11 -4.37
C ARG A 90 -16.48 -3.28 -5.60
N LYS A 91 -16.35 -3.94 -6.76
CA LYS A 91 -16.30 -3.26 -8.05
C LYS A 91 -17.61 -2.53 -8.31
N LEU A 92 -17.49 -1.28 -8.74
CA LEU A 92 -18.60 -0.43 -9.09
C LEU A 92 -18.66 -0.31 -10.61
N ASP A 93 -19.73 -0.84 -11.21
CA ASP A 93 -20.03 -0.68 -12.64
C ASP A 93 -20.61 0.72 -12.92
N ILE A 94 -19.94 1.77 -12.46
CA ILE A 94 -20.28 3.16 -12.79
C ILE A 94 -19.15 3.69 -13.67
N PRO A 95 -19.45 4.14 -14.91
CA PRO A 95 -18.44 4.74 -15.76
C PRO A 95 -17.98 6.05 -15.12
N PHE A 96 -16.72 6.09 -14.66
CA PHE A 96 -16.10 7.28 -14.08
C PHE A 96 -15.72 8.25 -15.22
N ASN A 97 -16.73 8.94 -15.76
CA ASN A 97 -16.63 9.65 -17.04
C ASN A 97 -15.68 10.86 -17.03
N ASN A 98 -15.27 11.37 -15.86
CA ASN A 98 -14.44 12.58 -15.75
C ASN A 98 -13.24 12.42 -14.81
N ILE A 99 -12.24 11.65 -15.26
CA ILE A 99 -10.93 11.50 -14.61
C ILE A 99 -10.21 12.85 -14.48
N ALA A 100 -10.43 13.77 -15.43
CA ALA A 100 -9.71 15.04 -15.50
C ALA A 100 -10.16 16.10 -14.47
N ASN A 101 -11.37 15.98 -13.90
CA ASN A 101 -11.95 16.94 -12.94
C ASN A 101 -12.06 16.36 -11.52
N GLN A 102 -11.17 15.42 -11.17
CA GLN A 102 -11.17 14.86 -9.82
C GLN A 102 -10.83 15.93 -8.77
N PRO A 103 -11.55 15.94 -7.63
CA PRO A 103 -11.19 16.80 -6.50
C PRO A 103 -9.73 16.54 -6.10
N GLN A 104 -8.90 17.57 -6.17
CA GLN A 104 -7.51 17.53 -5.68
C GLN A 104 -7.41 18.06 -4.25
N THR A 105 -8.50 18.64 -3.74
CA THR A 105 -8.63 19.18 -2.40
C THR A 105 -9.86 18.58 -1.75
N ILE A 106 -9.92 18.68 -0.43
CA ILE A 106 -11.11 18.31 0.31
C ILE A 106 -12.33 19.11 -0.18
N ASP A 107 -13.48 18.44 -0.30
CA ASP A 107 -14.76 19.06 -0.68
C ASP A 107 -15.84 18.70 0.34
N PHE A 108 -16.68 19.67 0.67
CA PHE A 108 -17.75 19.54 1.67
C PHE A 108 -19.11 19.72 0.98
N ILE A 109 -19.84 18.63 0.87
CA ILE A 109 -21.14 18.57 0.19
C ILE A 109 -22.23 18.55 1.25
N GLU A 110 -22.84 19.71 1.49
CA GLU A 110 -23.88 19.88 2.52
C GLU A 110 -25.23 19.28 2.11
N GLU A 111 -25.46 19.16 0.80
CA GLU A 111 -26.61 18.49 0.20
C GLU A 111 -26.19 17.82 -1.11
N SER A 112 -26.40 16.50 -1.20
CA SER A 112 -25.93 15.66 -2.32
C SER A 112 -26.88 15.68 -3.52
N GLY A 113 -28.05 16.33 -3.39
CA GLY A 113 -29.09 16.36 -4.42
C GLY A 113 -28.62 16.89 -5.77
N ASN A 114 -28.98 16.17 -6.86
CA ASN A 114 -28.79 16.53 -8.28
C ASN A 114 -27.35 16.70 -8.80
N ARG A 115 -26.33 16.16 -8.11
CA ARG A 115 -24.96 16.17 -8.65
C ARG A 115 -24.72 15.05 -9.66
N GLU A 116 -24.07 15.37 -10.77
CA GLU A 116 -23.71 14.41 -11.83
C GLU A 116 -22.38 13.68 -11.58
N ASP A 117 -21.66 13.97 -10.49
CA ASP A 117 -20.39 13.32 -10.19
C ASP A 117 -20.56 11.90 -9.60
N SER A 118 -19.67 11.00 -9.99
CA SER A 118 -19.76 9.57 -9.64
C SER A 118 -19.60 9.29 -8.14
N LEU A 119 -18.89 10.14 -7.39
CA LEU A 119 -18.71 9.99 -5.94
C LEU A 119 -20.02 10.31 -5.20
N SER A 120 -20.68 11.42 -5.56
CA SER A 120 -22.00 11.79 -5.05
C SER A 120 -23.07 10.74 -5.39
N ALA A 121 -23.00 10.14 -6.59
CA ALA A 121 -23.89 9.04 -6.97
C ALA A 121 -23.69 7.80 -6.10
N LEU A 122 -22.44 7.46 -5.75
CA LEU A 122 -22.13 6.37 -4.82
C LEU A 122 -22.68 6.67 -3.42
N VAL A 123 -22.48 7.89 -2.90
CA VAL A 123 -23.02 8.32 -1.61
C VAL A 123 -24.54 8.18 -1.57
N THR A 124 -25.23 8.71 -2.59
CA THR A 124 -26.69 8.65 -2.70
C THR A 124 -27.19 7.21 -2.77
N ARG A 125 -26.47 6.32 -3.47
CA ARG A 125 -26.79 4.87 -3.52
C ARG A 125 -26.74 4.20 -2.15
N HIS A 126 -25.88 4.69 -1.25
CA HIS A 126 -25.79 4.23 0.13
C HIS A 126 -26.71 5.01 1.10
N GLY A 127 -27.62 5.84 0.58
CA GLY A 127 -28.59 6.59 1.38
C GLY A 127 -28.03 7.86 2.03
N GLY A 128 -26.83 8.29 1.64
CA GLY A 128 -26.26 9.55 2.10
C GLY A 128 -26.94 10.76 1.46
N GLN A 129 -27.10 11.82 2.25
CA GLN A 129 -27.63 13.11 1.80
C GLN A 129 -26.60 14.24 1.92
N SER A 130 -25.56 14.09 2.73
CA SER A 130 -24.41 14.98 2.76
C SER A 130 -23.13 14.16 2.92
N HIS A 131 -22.00 14.70 2.45
CA HIS A 131 -20.73 14.00 2.55
C HIS A 131 -19.52 14.92 2.45
N ILE A 132 -18.37 14.41 2.89
CA ILE A 132 -17.07 15.05 2.73
C ILE A 132 -16.22 14.16 1.84
N VAL A 133 -15.59 14.75 0.81
CA VAL A 133 -14.66 14.05 -0.09
C VAL A 133 -13.24 14.41 0.31
N ILE A 134 -12.46 13.42 0.73
CA ILE A 134 -11.05 13.57 1.06
C ILE A 134 -10.22 12.83 0.01
N PRO A 135 -9.55 13.53 -0.93
CA PRO A 135 -8.68 12.89 -1.89
C PRO A 135 -7.35 12.48 -1.25
N LEU A 136 -6.89 11.27 -1.55
CA LEU A 136 -5.52 10.83 -1.32
C LEU A 136 -4.76 10.99 -2.64
N ILE A 137 -3.70 11.79 -2.59
CA ILE A 137 -2.93 12.27 -3.73
C ILE A 137 -1.66 11.44 -3.84
N ASP A 138 -1.48 10.84 -5.01
CA ASP A 138 -0.24 10.20 -5.40
C ASP A 138 0.29 10.86 -6.68
N GLN A 139 1.59 11.18 -6.70
CA GLN A 139 2.25 11.87 -7.82
C GLN A 139 1.49 13.09 -8.38
N GLY A 140 0.85 13.87 -7.50
CA GLY A 140 0.09 15.07 -7.87
C GLY A 140 -1.28 14.81 -8.48
N ARG A 141 -1.82 13.60 -8.33
CA ARG A 141 -3.18 13.24 -8.76
C ARG A 141 -3.89 12.43 -7.67
N ALA A 142 -5.20 12.62 -7.53
CA ALA A 142 -6.00 11.74 -6.68
C ALA A 142 -5.92 10.28 -7.15
N SER A 143 -5.44 9.39 -6.28
CA SER A 143 -5.41 7.93 -6.48
C SER A 143 -6.59 7.24 -5.80
N ASP A 144 -7.05 7.82 -4.69
CA ASP A 144 -8.12 7.28 -3.87
C ASP A 144 -8.95 8.43 -3.27
N PHE A 145 -10.16 8.11 -2.83
CA PHE A 145 -11.01 9.02 -2.09
C PHE A 145 -11.51 8.35 -0.82
N ILE A 146 -11.53 9.11 0.27
CA ILE A 146 -12.28 8.76 1.47
C ILE A 146 -13.54 9.63 1.49
N LEU A 147 -14.70 8.99 1.53
CA LEU A 147 -15.99 9.66 1.64
C LEU A 147 -16.53 9.49 3.06
N VAL A 148 -16.77 10.59 3.74
CA VAL A 148 -17.46 10.59 5.05
C VAL A 148 -18.91 10.93 4.80
N VAL A 149 -19.81 10.01 5.12
CA VAL A 149 -21.22 10.07 4.68
C VAL A 149 -22.16 10.27 5.86
N TYR A 150 -23.16 11.13 5.65
CA TYR A 150 -24.25 11.36 6.59
C TYR A 150 -25.61 11.20 5.88
N LYS A 151 -26.59 10.58 6.54
CA LYS A 151 -27.94 10.31 5.99
C LYS A 151 -28.86 11.52 5.96
N SER A 152 -28.45 12.64 6.54
CA SER A 152 -29.19 13.90 6.52
C SER A 152 -28.33 15.01 5.94
N ALA A 153 -28.96 15.94 5.22
CA ALA A 153 -28.31 17.19 4.81
C ALA A 153 -27.79 17.92 6.05
N ARG A 154 -26.58 18.47 5.98
CA ARG A 154 -25.96 19.18 7.12
C ARG A 154 -24.96 20.22 6.66
N THR A 155 -24.82 21.28 7.45
CA THR A 155 -23.74 22.25 7.28
C THR A 155 -22.54 21.88 8.14
N PHE A 156 -21.34 22.28 7.70
CA PHE A 156 -20.09 22.01 8.43
C PHE A 156 -19.53 23.31 9.01
N ALA A 157 -19.45 23.37 10.34
CA ALA A 157 -18.89 24.52 11.04
C ALA A 157 -17.41 24.75 10.65
N PRO A 158 -16.90 25.99 10.67
CA PRO A 158 -15.52 26.29 10.30
C PRO A 158 -14.47 25.46 11.05
N ALA A 159 -14.65 25.26 12.36
CA ALA A 159 -13.74 24.45 13.18
C ALA A 159 -13.72 22.97 12.72
N THR A 160 -14.88 22.41 12.39
CA THR A 160 -14.99 21.05 11.83
C THR A 160 -14.27 20.95 10.48
N ARG A 161 -14.46 21.94 9.60
CA ARG A 161 -13.78 21.97 8.29
C ARG A 161 -12.26 22.01 8.45
N GLN A 162 -11.75 22.83 9.36
CA GLN A 162 -10.31 22.92 9.68
C GLN A 162 -9.74 21.59 10.17
N LEU A 163 -10.47 20.86 11.01
CA LEU A 163 -10.02 19.56 11.53
C LEU A 163 -9.96 18.51 10.41
N PHE A 164 -10.97 18.47 9.53
CA PHE A 164 -10.96 17.61 8.35
C PHE A 164 -9.87 17.99 7.34
N GLU A 165 -9.60 19.28 7.13
CA GLU A 165 -8.50 19.77 6.29
C GLU A 165 -7.12 19.38 6.86
N PHE A 166 -6.96 19.48 8.18
CA PHE A 166 -5.76 19.00 8.87
C PHE A 166 -5.58 17.50 8.66
N PHE A 167 -6.62 16.72 8.92
CA PHE A 167 -6.57 15.28 8.71
C PHE A 167 -6.25 14.90 7.28
N ALA A 168 -6.91 15.54 6.30
CA ALA A 168 -6.67 15.28 4.89
C ALA A 168 -5.20 15.49 4.52
N ARG A 169 -4.57 16.56 5.02
CA ARG A 169 -3.15 16.84 4.80
C ARG A 169 -2.26 15.73 5.36
N GLU A 170 -2.48 15.34 6.61
CA GLU A 170 -1.68 14.32 7.27
C GLU A 170 -1.91 12.93 6.66
N ALA A 171 -3.15 12.61 6.28
CA ALA A 171 -3.50 11.36 5.62
C ALA A 171 -2.81 11.23 4.25
N ASN A 172 -2.68 12.33 3.51
CA ASN A 172 -1.93 12.38 2.26
C ASN A 172 -0.44 12.07 2.47
N ILE A 173 0.18 12.64 3.51
CA ILE A 173 1.58 12.37 3.85
C ILE A 173 1.76 10.88 4.18
N VAL A 174 0.90 10.34 5.04
CA VAL A 174 0.97 8.93 5.44
C VAL A 174 0.71 8.00 4.24
N ALA A 175 -0.31 8.27 3.43
CA ALA A 175 -0.60 7.49 2.24
C ALA A 175 0.56 7.49 1.24
N GLN A 176 1.18 8.66 1.01
CA GLN A 176 2.36 8.78 0.15
C GLN A 176 3.55 7.96 0.70
N ASN A 177 3.80 8.04 2.02
CA ASN A 177 4.84 7.24 2.65
C ASN A 177 4.59 5.74 2.49
N GLN A 178 3.34 5.28 2.63
CA GLN A 178 2.99 3.88 2.43
C GLN A 178 3.13 3.44 0.98
N SER A 179 2.82 4.29 0.01
CA SER A 179 3.07 4.00 -1.41
C SER A 179 4.57 3.91 -1.72
N LEU A 180 5.39 4.84 -1.21
CA LEU A 180 6.85 4.80 -1.36
C LEU A 180 7.47 3.58 -0.69
N LEU A 181 7.00 3.20 0.50
CA LEU A 181 7.46 2.01 1.20
C LEU A 181 7.15 0.75 0.40
N ARG A 182 5.93 0.63 -0.13
CA ARG A 182 5.53 -0.49 -0.99
C ARG A 182 6.35 -0.55 -2.28
N GLU A 183 6.63 0.59 -2.91
CA GLU A 183 7.49 0.67 -4.09
C GLU A 183 8.92 0.21 -3.77
N SER A 184 9.49 0.70 -2.66
CA SER A 184 10.83 0.30 -2.21
C SER A 184 10.92 -1.19 -1.89
N GLN A 185 9.93 -1.74 -1.20
CA GLN A 185 9.86 -3.18 -0.90
C GLN A 185 9.72 -4.03 -2.17
N SER A 186 8.87 -3.61 -3.11
CA SER A 186 8.72 -4.28 -4.41
C SER A 186 10.02 -4.23 -5.22
N GLY A 187 10.74 -3.12 -5.19
CA GLY A 187 12.05 -2.98 -5.82
C GLY A 187 13.08 -3.95 -5.23
N ASN A 188 13.16 -4.03 -3.90
CA ASN A 188 14.05 -4.98 -3.22
C ASN A 188 13.70 -6.43 -3.55
N ALA A 189 12.43 -6.81 -3.53
CA ALA A 189 12.00 -8.15 -3.91
C ALA A 189 12.34 -8.48 -5.38
N HIS A 190 12.28 -7.49 -6.28
CA HIS A 190 12.71 -7.64 -7.67
C HIS A 190 14.22 -7.86 -7.78
N PHE A 191 15.03 -7.08 -7.05
CA PHE A 191 16.49 -7.23 -7.01
C PHE A 191 16.92 -8.55 -6.39
N GLU A 192 16.29 -8.99 -5.29
CA GLU A 192 16.54 -10.30 -4.68
C GLU A 192 16.27 -11.44 -5.68
N ARG A 193 15.19 -11.34 -6.45
CA ARG A 193 14.90 -12.32 -7.50
C ARG A 193 15.97 -12.31 -8.60
N GLN A 194 16.42 -11.12 -9.04
CA GLN A 194 17.49 -11.02 -10.05
C GLN A 194 18.83 -11.55 -9.54
N LEU A 195 19.18 -11.27 -8.28
CA LEU A 195 20.38 -11.80 -7.63
C LEU A 195 20.35 -13.33 -7.59
N LYS A 196 19.22 -13.93 -7.19
CA LYS A 196 19.05 -15.39 -7.18
C LYS A 196 19.23 -16.02 -8.57
N VAL A 197 18.76 -15.35 -9.62
CA VAL A 197 18.96 -15.78 -11.01
C VAL A 197 20.44 -15.69 -11.40
N LEU A 198 21.13 -14.60 -11.05
CA LEU A 198 22.55 -14.42 -11.35
C LEU A 198 23.43 -15.43 -10.61
N GLU A 199 23.15 -15.71 -9.34
CA GLU A 199 23.85 -16.74 -8.56
C GLU A 199 23.68 -18.13 -9.19
N THR A 200 22.45 -18.46 -9.59
CA THR A 200 22.13 -19.71 -10.30
C THR A 200 22.92 -19.84 -11.61
N LEU A 201 22.96 -18.78 -12.42
CA LEU A 201 23.71 -18.75 -13.68
C LEU A 201 25.23 -18.84 -13.44
N ASN A 202 25.74 -18.19 -12.40
CA ASN A 202 27.17 -18.23 -12.07
C ASN A 202 27.60 -19.62 -11.58
N LEU A 203 26.77 -20.32 -10.81
CA LEU A 203 27.03 -21.70 -10.40
C LEU A 203 27.10 -22.64 -11.61
N LEU A 204 26.14 -22.54 -12.54
CA LEU A 204 26.13 -23.30 -13.79
C LEU A 204 27.32 -22.97 -14.70
N ALA A 205 27.70 -21.69 -14.82
CA ALA A 205 28.84 -21.29 -15.65
C ALA A 205 30.17 -21.80 -15.08
N ASN A 206 30.34 -21.78 -13.75
CA ASN A 206 31.55 -22.29 -13.11
C ASN A 206 31.62 -23.82 -13.10
N SER A 207 30.49 -24.53 -13.11
CA SER A 207 30.49 -26.00 -13.22
C SER A 207 30.90 -26.50 -14.61
N ILE A 208 30.73 -25.68 -15.66
CA ILE A 208 31.13 -26.00 -17.03
C ILE A 208 32.62 -25.65 -17.29
N GLY A 209 33.22 -24.77 -16.47
CA GLY A 209 34.53 -24.18 -16.73
C GLY A 209 35.76 -24.99 -16.28
N VAL A 210 35.59 -26.15 -15.65
CA VAL A 210 36.69 -27.01 -15.18
C VAL A 210 36.64 -28.33 -15.96
N ASP A 211 37.78 -28.99 -16.22
CA ASP A 211 37.91 -30.35 -16.78
C ASP A 211 37.10 -31.38 -15.95
N THR A 212 35.78 -31.32 -16.06
CA THR A 212 34.82 -32.03 -15.22
C THR A 212 34.11 -33.04 -16.09
N ASN A 213 33.95 -34.26 -15.58
CA ASN A 213 33.28 -35.35 -16.29
C ASN A 213 31.83 -34.94 -16.60
N GLU A 214 31.28 -35.41 -17.72
CA GLU A 214 29.92 -35.09 -18.17
C GLU A 214 28.87 -35.37 -17.07
N GLN A 215 29.06 -36.46 -16.32
CA GLN A 215 28.24 -36.83 -15.17
C GLN A 215 28.22 -35.77 -14.05
N ASP A 216 29.36 -35.14 -13.76
CA ASP A 216 29.47 -34.14 -12.70
C ASP A 216 28.75 -32.84 -13.09
N ILE A 217 28.85 -32.45 -14.37
CA ILE A 217 28.12 -31.29 -14.90
C ILE A 217 26.60 -31.54 -14.81
N MET A 218 26.16 -32.74 -15.18
CA MET A 218 24.74 -33.13 -15.10
C MET A 218 24.25 -33.13 -13.65
N LEU A 219 25.03 -33.68 -12.72
CA LEU A 219 24.70 -33.71 -11.29
C LEU A 219 24.58 -32.30 -10.70
N VAL A 220 25.56 -31.43 -10.96
CA VAL A 220 25.52 -30.02 -10.51
C VAL A 220 24.34 -29.28 -11.12
N THR A 221 24.00 -29.58 -12.38
CA THR A 221 22.82 -29.01 -13.04
C THR A 221 21.53 -29.45 -12.34
N MET A 222 21.37 -30.74 -12.00
CA MET A 222 20.19 -31.25 -11.30
C MET A 222 20.07 -30.67 -9.88
N GLN A 223 21.19 -30.59 -9.15
CA GLN A 223 21.22 -29.95 -7.83
C GLN A 223 20.77 -28.50 -7.90
N THR A 224 21.32 -27.74 -8.86
CA THR A 224 20.97 -26.33 -9.05
C THR A 224 19.49 -26.16 -9.40
N LEU A 225 18.92 -27.06 -10.22
CA LEU A 225 17.50 -27.02 -10.56
C LEU A 225 16.60 -27.30 -9.36
N VAL A 226 16.93 -28.30 -8.53
CA VAL A 226 16.18 -28.59 -7.30
C VAL A 226 16.22 -27.41 -6.34
N GLU A 227 17.40 -26.81 -6.12
CA GLU A 227 17.56 -25.65 -5.24
C GLU A 227 16.85 -24.39 -5.77
N ALA A 228 16.88 -24.17 -7.09
CA ALA A 228 16.26 -23.01 -7.72
C ALA A 228 14.73 -23.10 -7.81
N THR A 229 14.21 -24.30 -8.13
CA THR A 229 12.78 -24.52 -8.39
C THR A 229 12.00 -24.99 -7.16
N GLY A 230 12.69 -25.55 -6.16
CA GLY A 230 12.06 -26.20 -5.01
C GLY A 230 11.40 -27.54 -5.34
N ALA A 231 11.73 -28.14 -6.48
CA ALA A 231 11.28 -29.48 -6.82
C ALA A 231 11.84 -30.51 -5.84
N ASP A 232 11.05 -31.52 -5.45
CA ASP A 232 11.49 -32.56 -4.53
C ASP A 232 12.59 -33.46 -5.14
N HIS A 233 12.66 -33.52 -6.48
CA HIS A 233 13.63 -34.30 -7.25
C HIS A 233 13.69 -33.82 -8.72
N ALA A 234 14.85 -33.98 -9.36
CA ALA A 234 15.09 -33.75 -10.78
C ALA A 234 16.00 -34.83 -11.36
N GLY A 235 15.83 -35.15 -12.64
CA GLY A 235 16.69 -36.09 -13.36
C GLY A 235 16.84 -35.76 -14.84
N ILE A 236 17.94 -36.21 -15.44
CA ILE A 236 18.19 -36.16 -16.88
C ILE A 236 18.00 -37.56 -17.45
N VAL A 237 17.19 -37.67 -18.49
CA VAL A 237 16.96 -38.90 -19.24
C VAL A 237 17.48 -38.72 -20.67
N LEU A 238 18.32 -39.64 -21.13
CA LEU A 238 18.78 -39.70 -22.51
C LEU A 238 17.91 -40.70 -23.28
N ILE A 239 17.24 -40.23 -24.32
CA ILE A 239 16.41 -41.06 -25.19
C ILE A 239 17.26 -41.52 -26.39
N ASP A 240 17.20 -42.81 -26.70
CA ASP A 240 17.89 -43.39 -27.84
C ASP A 240 17.40 -42.78 -29.17
N ALA A 241 18.26 -42.82 -30.18
CA ALA A 241 17.99 -42.19 -31.48
C ALA A 241 16.75 -42.73 -32.21
N ASP A 242 16.29 -43.94 -31.87
CA ASP A 242 15.08 -44.55 -32.41
C ASP A 242 13.81 -44.27 -31.56
N GLY A 243 13.97 -43.59 -30.42
CA GLY A 243 12.90 -43.16 -29.53
C GLY A 243 12.24 -44.27 -28.74
N LYS A 244 12.82 -45.47 -28.69
CA LYS A 244 12.19 -46.66 -28.07
C LYS A 244 12.70 -46.98 -26.68
N ALA A 245 13.90 -46.53 -26.36
CA ALA A 245 14.50 -46.72 -25.06
C ALA A 245 15.03 -45.38 -24.56
N ALA A 246 15.05 -45.23 -23.23
CA ALA A 246 15.61 -44.08 -22.57
C ALA A 246 16.32 -44.49 -21.29
N SER A 247 17.48 -43.92 -21.01
CA SER A 247 18.26 -44.22 -19.81
C SER A 247 18.36 -43.00 -18.92
N VAL A 248 18.25 -43.20 -17.61
CA VAL A 248 18.47 -42.12 -16.64
C VAL A 248 19.96 -41.87 -16.50
N MET A 249 20.40 -40.68 -16.88
CA MET A 249 21.82 -40.32 -16.90
C MET A 249 22.28 -39.61 -15.63
N SER A 250 21.38 -38.90 -14.95
CA SER A 250 21.68 -38.16 -13.73
C SER A 250 20.40 -37.89 -12.95
N GLU A 251 20.51 -37.75 -11.63
CA GLU A 251 19.41 -37.46 -10.73
C GLU A 251 19.89 -36.67 -9.51
N TYR A 252 18.98 -35.92 -8.89
CA TYR A 252 19.19 -35.28 -7.60
C TYR A 252 17.86 -34.92 -6.92
N PRO A 253 17.67 -35.13 -5.60
CA PRO A 253 18.51 -35.97 -4.74
C PRO A 253 18.54 -37.42 -5.23
N ASP A 254 19.59 -38.17 -4.88
CA ASP A 254 19.76 -39.58 -5.29
C ASP A 254 18.60 -40.45 -4.80
N GLN A 255 17.88 -41.08 -5.76
CA GLN A 255 16.83 -42.06 -5.52
C GLN A 255 17.17 -43.44 -6.11
N GLY A 256 18.40 -43.64 -6.58
CA GLY A 256 18.86 -44.87 -7.20
C GLY A 256 18.28 -45.12 -8.59
N ALA A 257 17.89 -44.07 -9.30
CA ALA A 257 17.34 -44.13 -10.65
C ALA A 257 18.43 -44.13 -11.75
N ILE A 258 19.65 -43.66 -11.47
CA ILE A 258 20.73 -43.61 -12.47
C ILE A 258 21.00 -45.01 -13.07
N GLY A 259 21.00 -45.10 -14.40
CA GLY A 259 21.22 -46.34 -15.14
C GLY A 259 19.99 -47.24 -15.31
N ILE A 260 18.81 -46.79 -14.87
CA ILE A 260 17.54 -47.47 -15.20
C ILE A 260 17.19 -47.19 -16.66
N ASP A 261 16.94 -48.27 -17.41
CA ASP A 261 16.35 -48.21 -18.75
C ASP A 261 14.82 -48.15 -18.67
N ILE A 262 14.25 -47.25 -19.46
CA ILE A 262 12.83 -46.95 -19.57
C ILE A 262 12.43 -47.30 -21.01
N ASP A 263 11.50 -48.24 -21.17
CA ASP A 263 10.83 -48.46 -22.46
C ASP A 263 9.88 -47.27 -22.72
N VAL A 264 10.03 -46.63 -23.87
CA VAL A 264 9.26 -45.42 -24.29
C VAL A 264 8.16 -45.77 -25.29
#